data_AF-A0A671PML9-F1
#
_entry.id   AF-A0A671PML9-F1
#
_cell.length_a   1.000
_cell.length_b   1.000
_cell.length_c   1.000
_cell.angle_alpha   90.00
_cell.angle_beta   90.00
_cell.angle_gamma   90.00
#
_symmetry.space_group_name_H-M   'P 1'
#
loop_
_entity.id
_entity.type
_entity.pdbx_description
1 polymer ?
#
loop_
_entity_poly.entity_id
_entity_poly.type
_entity_poly.pdbx_seq_one_letter_code
_entity_poly.pdbx_strand_id
1 'polypeptide(L)'
;MRRIRANAILILTVAWILGTFYYLWQDSKPSSSSSSSSSGSQLKNHGRLEERTLPLIQQGQLFGQFDEKTFLSSKQLKAGEDPYREHAFNLQESDRLGSDRTIRDTRHYRCASMTFDLDLPPTSIIITFHNEARSTLLRTIKSVLMRSPPHLIQEIILVDDFSSDPEDCRLLSQIPKVRCLRNERREGLIRSRVRGASAASASILTFLDSHCEVNTDWLQPMILRVKEDHTRVVSPIIDVISLDNFAYLAASADLRGGFDWSLHFKWEQIPIEQKMARNDPTQPIRTPVIAGGIFVMDKGWFNHLGQYDTHMDIWGGENFELSFRVWMCGGSLEILPCSRVGHVFRKRHPYDFPEGNALTYIKNSRRAAEVWMDEYKQYYYAARPSAQGKAFGRSDVSKTLCRSGYGDLQYFSTSLSFFNGTQKEMFRRMLIQLHTLFKIKVIKRFFTAMPYKNHWSHILCISAVKRLISSKIKVFVYMTYVYVLCIFIMYIYIDTHACIYLRKISYVYILNICKYKLNYMNINICM
;
A
#
# COMPACT_ATOMS: atom_id res chain seq x y z
N MET A 1 7.29 -37.78 35.81
CA MET A 1 7.08 -36.82 34.71
C MET A 1 8.30 -35.97 34.31
N ARG A 2 9.23 -35.59 35.20
CA ARG A 2 10.42 -34.77 34.82
C ARG A 2 11.48 -35.51 33.99
N ARG A 3 11.77 -36.80 34.27
CA ARG A 3 12.73 -37.61 33.48
C ARG A 3 12.30 -37.88 32.03
N ILE A 4 11.00 -38.06 31.79
CA ILE A 4 10.46 -38.32 30.45
C ILE A 4 10.61 -37.08 29.56
N ARG A 5 10.45 -35.87 30.12
CA ARG A 5 10.64 -34.60 29.40
C ARG A 5 12.11 -34.33 29.07
N ALA A 6 13.04 -34.70 29.96
CA ALA A 6 14.48 -34.57 29.69
C ALA A 6 14.93 -35.50 28.56
N ASN A 7 14.45 -36.75 28.55
CA ASN A 7 14.78 -37.72 27.50
C ASN A 7 14.19 -37.31 26.14
N ALA A 8 12.98 -36.73 26.10
CA ALA A 8 12.38 -36.24 24.87
C ALA A 8 13.16 -35.05 24.28
N ILE A 9 13.62 -34.13 25.12
CA ILE A 9 14.44 -32.99 24.69
C ILE A 9 15.80 -33.48 24.16
N LEU A 10 16.42 -34.45 24.83
CA LEU A 10 17.70 -35.04 24.41
C LEU A 10 17.57 -35.77 23.05
N ILE A 11 16.48 -36.50 22.83
CA ILE A 11 16.24 -37.19 21.56
C ILE A 11 16.03 -36.17 20.42
N LEU A 12 15.27 -35.11 20.67
CA LEU A 12 15.02 -34.05 19.68
C LEU A 12 16.29 -33.26 19.34
N THR A 13 17.16 -32.98 20.31
CA THR A 13 18.44 -32.31 20.04
C THR A 13 19.41 -33.21 19.28
N VAL A 14 19.49 -34.50 19.61
CA VAL A 14 20.32 -35.46 18.86
C VAL A 14 19.82 -35.63 17.43
N ALA A 15 18.50 -35.72 17.21
CA ALA A 15 17.92 -35.81 15.88
C ALA A 15 18.20 -34.55 15.04
N TRP A 16 18.16 -33.36 15.66
CA TRP A 16 18.45 -32.10 14.99
C TRP A 16 19.93 -31.98 14.59
N ILE A 17 20.85 -32.41 15.47
CA ILE A 17 22.29 -32.43 15.20
C ILE A 17 22.63 -33.43 14.08
N LEU A 18 22.04 -34.63 14.11
CA LEU A 18 22.26 -35.63 13.06
C LEU A 18 21.70 -35.18 11.70
N GLY A 19 20.55 -34.51 11.69
CA GLY A 19 19.95 -33.94 10.47
C GLY A 19 20.79 -32.82 9.86
N THR A 20 21.38 -31.95 10.69
CA THR A 20 22.29 -30.89 10.21
C THR A 20 23.61 -31.48 9.71
N PHE A 21 24.15 -32.51 10.37
CA PHE A 21 25.36 -33.19 9.89
C PHE A 21 25.13 -33.93 8.58
N TYR A 22 23.97 -34.59 8.43
CA TYR A 22 23.59 -35.24 7.17
C TYR A 22 23.44 -34.23 6.03
N TYR A 23 22.81 -33.08 6.29
CA TYR A 23 22.63 -32.01 5.31
C TYR A 23 23.99 -31.43 4.85
N LEU A 24 24.89 -31.15 5.80
CA LEU A 24 26.24 -30.65 5.49
C LEU A 24 27.13 -31.71 4.81
N TRP A 25 26.94 -33.00 5.10
CA TRP A 25 27.62 -34.09 4.41
C TRP A 25 27.12 -34.29 2.97
N GLN A 26 25.83 -34.05 2.71
CA GLN A 26 25.26 -34.17 1.38
C GLN A 26 25.73 -33.04 0.45
N ASP A 27 25.92 -31.84 1.00
CA ASP A 27 26.42 -30.65 0.28
C ASP A 27 27.93 -30.70 0.02
N SER A 28 28.68 -31.53 0.73
CA SER A 28 30.15 -31.67 0.61
C SER A 28 30.61 -32.81 -0.30
N LYS A 29 29.70 -33.55 -0.95
CA LYS A 29 30.08 -34.55 -1.96
C LYS A 29 30.42 -33.88 -3.31
N PRO A 30 31.63 -34.06 -3.86
CA PRO A 30 31.92 -33.69 -5.23
C PRO A 30 31.06 -34.53 -6.19
N SER A 31 30.45 -33.90 -7.17
CA SER A 31 29.68 -34.56 -8.23
C SER A 31 30.61 -35.44 -9.09
N SER A 32 30.64 -36.74 -8.80
CA SER A 32 31.29 -37.74 -9.64
C SER A 32 30.48 -37.94 -10.92
N SER A 33 31.09 -37.59 -12.05
CA SER A 33 30.66 -37.97 -13.39
C SER A 33 30.66 -39.49 -13.53
N SER A 34 29.48 -40.08 -13.74
CA SER A 34 29.35 -41.47 -14.15
C SER A 34 29.04 -41.52 -15.65
N SER A 35 30.05 -41.94 -16.41
CA SER A 35 29.96 -42.40 -17.78
C SER A 35 29.20 -43.73 -17.84
N SER A 36 28.11 -43.79 -18.60
CA SER A 36 27.58 -45.04 -19.14
C SER A 36 27.22 -44.87 -20.60
N SER A 37 27.73 -45.81 -21.40
CA SER A 37 27.76 -45.84 -22.85
C SER A 37 26.49 -46.46 -23.44
N SER A 38 25.97 -45.77 -24.46
CA SER A 38 25.37 -46.25 -25.72
C SER A 38 24.19 -47.24 -25.71
N SER A 39 23.05 -46.76 -26.22
CA SER A 39 22.32 -47.40 -27.35
C SER A 39 21.25 -46.47 -27.95
N GLY A 40 21.39 -46.15 -29.25
CA GLY A 40 20.28 -46.11 -30.23
C GLY A 40 19.34 -44.89 -30.32
N SER A 41 19.69 -43.96 -31.20
CA SER A 41 18.83 -43.23 -32.17
C SER A 41 17.45 -42.65 -31.74
N GLN A 42 17.32 -41.32 -31.75
CA GLN A 42 16.66 -40.55 -32.84
C GLN A 42 16.58 -39.05 -32.46
N LEU A 43 16.85 -38.21 -33.47
CA LEU A 43 16.91 -36.75 -33.39
C LEU A 43 15.64 -36.11 -32.84
N LYS A 44 15.78 -35.21 -31.85
CA LYS A 44 14.99 -33.96 -31.78
C LYS A 44 15.88 -32.83 -31.25
N ASN A 45 16.13 -31.85 -32.12
CA ASN A 45 16.81 -30.60 -31.80
C ASN A 45 16.12 -29.91 -30.60
N HIS A 46 16.88 -29.68 -29.53
CA HIS A 46 16.51 -28.73 -28.49
C HIS A 46 17.47 -27.55 -28.58
N GLY A 47 16.92 -26.41 -29.02
CA GLY A 47 17.63 -25.14 -29.11
C GLY A 47 18.16 -24.72 -27.75
N ARG A 48 19.47 -24.49 -27.71
CA ARG A 48 20.19 -23.79 -26.67
C ARG A 48 19.55 -22.41 -26.49
N LEU A 49 19.23 -22.04 -25.25
CA LEU A 49 18.80 -20.69 -24.86
C LEU A 49 19.90 -19.70 -25.26
N GLU A 50 19.70 -19.06 -26.41
CA GLU A 50 20.48 -17.93 -26.86
C GLU A 50 20.03 -16.71 -26.04
N GLU A 51 20.98 -16.16 -25.29
CA GLU A 51 20.87 -14.88 -24.60
C GLU A 51 20.43 -13.82 -25.62
N ARG A 52 19.19 -13.33 -25.52
CA ARG A 52 18.60 -12.35 -26.44
C ARG A 52 19.22 -10.97 -26.21
N THR A 53 20.46 -10.79 -26.61
CA THR A 53 21.06 -9.48 -26.79
C THR A 53 20.53 -8.90 -28.10
N LEU A 54 19.79 -7.79 -28.04
CA LEU A 54 19.32 -7.10 -29.24
C LEU A 54 20.54 -6.75 -30.14
N PRO A 55 20.50 -7.04 -31.45
CA PRO A 55 21.60 -6.68 -32.36
C PRO A 55 21.90 -5.18 -32.29
N LEU A 56 23.18 -4.79 -32.37
CA LEU A 56 23.65 -3.39 -32.39
C LEU A 56 22.89 -2.49 -33.38
N ILE A 57 22.47 -3.05 -34.52
CA ILE A 57 21.69 -2.35 -35.55
C ILE A 57 20.31 -1.94 -35.01
N GLN A 58 19.69 -2.79 -34.20
CA GLN A 58 18.38 -2.55 -33.58
C GLN A 58 18.48 -1.55 -32.43
N GLN A 59 19.60 -1.53 -31.69
CA GLN A 59 19.89 -0.49 -30.69
C GLN A 59 20.06 0.89 -31.34
N GLY A 60 20.77 1.00 -32.47
CA GLY A 60 20.91 2.26 -33.22
C GLY A 60 19.58 2.83 -33.71
N GLN A 61 18.63 1.98 -34.10
CA GLN A 61 17.26 2.42 -34.44
C GLN A 61 16.44 2.85 -33.23
N LEU A 62 16.65 2.24 -32.06
CA LEU A 62 15.84 2.48 -30.87
C LEU A 62 16.14 3.82 -30.18
N PHE A 63 17.38 4.30 -30.28
CA PHE A 63 17.85 5.51 -29.59
C PHE A 63 18.18 6.69 -30.52
N GLY A 64 18.14 6.49 -31.84
CA GLY A 64 18.31 7.57 -32.82
C GLY A 64 19.68 8.26 -32.74
N GLN A 65 19.68 9.59 -32.83
CA GLN A 65 20.89 10.43 -32.79
C GLN A 65 21.27 10.89 -31.38
N PHE A 66 20.64 10.36 -30.33
CA PHE A 66 20.88 10.80 -28.96
C PHE A 66 22.32 10.48 -28.51
N ASP A 67 23.11 11.52 -28.21
CA ASP A 67 24.46 11.37 -27.68
C ASP A 67 24.44 11.16 -26.16
N GLU A 68 24.33 9.89 -25.78
CA GLU A 68 24.32 9.44 -24.39
C GLU A 68 25.59 9.84 -23.62
N LYS A 69 26.77 9.77 -24.26
CA LYS A 69 28.04 10.06 -23.59
C LYS A 69 28.10 11.54 -23.22
N THR A 70 27.75 12.42 -24.15
CA THR A 70 27.69 13.86 -23.90
C THR A 70 26.63 14.19 -22.85
N PHE A 71 25.45 13.56 -22.93
CA PHE A 71 24.40 13.76 -21.95
C PHE A 71 24.84 13.38 -20.52
N LEU A 72 25.45 12.21 -20.32
CA LEU A 72 25.88 11.79 -18.97
C LEU A 72 27.08 12.58 -18.47
N SER A 73 28.07 12.84 -19.34
CA SER A 73 29.32 13.50 -18.94
C SER A 73 29.13 14.94 -18.46
N SER A 74 28.09 15.64 -18.90
CA SER A 74 27.89 17.05 -18.56
C SER A 74 27.41 17.33 -17.13
N LYS A 75 27.03 16.31 -16.35
CA LYS A 75 26.58 16.44 -14.96
C LYS A 75 27.18 15.38 -14.03
N GLN A 76 28.42 14.99 -14.29
CA GLN A 76 29.10 14.06 -13.40
C GLN A 76 29.42 14.72 -12.06
N LEU A 77 29.39 13.89 -11.00
CA LEU A 77 29.85 14.27 -9.67
C LEU A 77 31.31 14.73 -9.73
N LYS A 78 31.62 15.90 -9.14
CA LYS A 78 33.01 16.37 -9.10
C LYS A 78 33.80 15.63 -8.04
N ALA A 79 35.11 15.50 -8.26
CA ALA A 79 36.00 14.86 -7.31
C ALA A 79 35.90 15.54 -5.92
N GLY A 80 35.63 14.75 -4.88
CA GLY A 80 35.51 15.22 -3.50
C GLY A 80 34.11 15.68 -3.06
N GLU A 81 33.13 15.72 -3.95
CA GLU A 81 31.73 16.01 -3.58
C GLU A 81 31.04 14.77 -2.96
N ASP A 82 30.09 15.02 -2.06
CA ASP A 82 29.27 13.95 -1.47
C ASP A 82 28.29 13.39 -2.52
N PRO A 83 28.41 12.09 -2.91
CA PRO A 83 27.57 11.49 -3.93
C PRO A 83 26.08 11.43 -3.56
N TYR A 84 25.72 11.56 -2.29
CA TYR A 84 24.33 11.50 -1.82
C TYR A 84 23.66 12.87 -1.76
N ARG A 85 24.41 13.98 -1.81
CA ARG A 85 23.94 15.32 -1.47
C ARG A 85 22.76 15.77 -2.32
N GLU A 86 22.84 15.60 -3.63
CA GLU A 86 21.86 16.17 -4.56
C GLU A 86 20.65 15.26 -4.77
N HIS A 87 20.84 13.94 -4.81
CA HIS A 87 19.77 13.02 -5.19
C HIS A 87 19.34 12.04 -4.10
N ALA A 88 19.97 12.07 -2.92
CA ALA A 88 19.68 11.18 -1.79
C ALA A 88 19.87 9.67 -2.08
N PHE A 89 20.71 9.35 -3.05
CA PHE A 89 21.29 8.04 -3.37
C PHE A 89 22.71 8.26 -3.91
N ASN A 90 23.50 7.21 -4.03
CA ASN A 90 24.89 7.28 -4.48
C ASN A 90 24.98 7.59 -5.99
N LEU A 91 25.13 8.87 -6.35
CA LEU A 91 25.24 9.29 -7.75
C LEU A 91 26.43 8.63 -8.45
N GLN A 92 27.57 8.51 -7.77
CA GLN A 92 28.79 7.93 -8.34
C GLN A 92 28.58 6.47 -8.79
N GLU A 93 27.89 5.66 -7.97
CA GLU A 93 27.56 4.28 -8.36
C GLU A 93 26.53 4.24 -9.50
N SER A 94 25.57 5.16 -9.51
CA SER A 94 24.59 5.27 -10.61
C SER A 94 25.26 5.58 -11.96
N ASP A 95 26.22 6.51 -11.96
CA ASP A 95 26.91 7.00 -13.16
C ASP A 95 27.94 6.00 -13.68
N ARG A 96 28.49 5.14 -12.81
CA ARG A 96 29.39 4.04 -13.20
C ARG A 96 28.68 2.96 -14.02
N LEU A 97 27.36 2.84 -13.85
CA LEU A 97 26.57 1.80 -14.48
C LEU A 97 26.10 2.22 -15.87
N GLY A 98 26.21 1.28 -16.82
CA GLY A 98 25.62 1.45 -18.15
C GLY A 98 24.11 1.71 -18.05
N SER A 99 23.61 2.61 -18.88
CA SER A 99 22.19 2.96 -18.95
C SER A 99 21.32 1.81 -19.49
N ASP A 100 21.93 0.81 -20.11
CA ASP A 100 21.35 -0.42 -20.66
C ASP A 100 21.75 -1.68 -19.87
N ARG A 101 22.27 -1.51 -18.64
CA ARG A 101 22.75 -2.63 -17.81
C ARG A 101 21.74 -3.77 -17.72
N THR A 102 22.24 -5.00 -17.73
CA THR A 102 21.45 -6.20 -17.46
C THR A 102 21.05 -6.25 -15.99
N ILE A 103 19.81 -6.66 -15.72
CA ILE A 103 19.28 -6.90 -14.38
C ILE A 103 18.79 -8.33 -14.28
N ARG A 104 18.78 -8.89 -13.06
CA ARG A 104 18.29 -10.25 -12.82
C ARG A 104 16.77 -10.32 -13.05
N ASP A 105 16.30 -11.39 -13.69
CA ASP A 105 14.88 -11.73 -13.69
C ASP A 105 14.45 -12.18 -12.29
N THR A 106 13.61 -11.38 -11.65
CA THR A 106 13.10 -11.59 -10.29
C THR A 106 11.68 -12.16 -10.28
N ARG A 107 11.12 -12.47 -11.45
CA ARG A 107 9.79 -13.07 -11.56
C ARG A 107 9.80 -14.51 -11.06
N HIS A 108 8.63 -14.99 -10.67
CA HIS A 108 8.45 -16.41 -10.39
C HIS A 108 8.56 -17.21 -11.69
N TYR A 109 9.12 -18.42 -11.67
CA TYR A 109 9.37 -19.22 -12.89
C TYR A 109 8.10 -19.47 -13.73
N ARG A 110 6.92 -19.58 -13.08
CA ARG A 110 5.62 -19.71 -13.76
C ARG A 110 5.20 -18.48 -14.57
N CYS A 111 5.77 -17.30 -14.30
CA CYS A 111 5.51 -16.10 -15.10
C CYS A 111 6.08 -16.22 -16.51
N ALA A 112 7.21 -16.94 -16.68
CA ALA A 112 7.85 -17.11 -17.97
C ALA A 112 7.01 -17.98 -18.94
N SER A 113 6.10 -18.80 -18.41
CA SER A 113 5.16 -19.60 -19.20
C SER A 113 3.86 -18.86 -19.56
N MET A 114 3.67 -17.62 -19.09
CA MET A 114 2.49 -16.84 -19.46
C MET A 114 2.59 -16.38 -20.92
N THR A 115 1.53 -16.63 -21.68
CA THR A 115 1.37 -16.13 -23.05
C THR A 115 0.42 -14.96 -23.04
N PHE A 116 0.75 -13.91 -23.79
CA PHE A 116 -0.09 -12.73 -23.94
C PHE A 116 -0.54 -12.62 -25.40
N ASP A 117 -1.77 -12.18 -25.61
CA ASP A 117 -2.28 -11.94 -26.95
C ASP A 117 -1.48 -10.80 -27.63
N LEU A 118 -1.34 -10.89 -28.95
CA LEU A 118 -0.62 -9.87 -29.72
C LEU A 118 -1.45 -8.58 -29.92
N ASP A 119 -2.72 -8.59 -29.54
CA ASP A 119 -3.70 -7.50 -29.74
C ASP A 119 -3.86 -6.62 -28.48
N LEU A 120 -2.85 -6.58 -27.60
CA LEU A 120 -2.86 -5.69 -26.46
C LEU A 120 -2.81 -4.22 -26.93
N PRO A 121 -3.65 -3.32 -26.38
CA PRO A 121 -3.64 -1.91 -26.74
C PRO A 121 -2.34 -1.24 -26.29
N PRO A 122 -1.83 -0.25 -27.04
CA PRO A 122 -0.64 0.48 -26.64
C PRO A 122 -0.92 1.39 -25.45
N THR A 123 0.14 1.81 -24.76
CA THR A 123 0.10 2.72 -23.61
C THR A 123 0.97 3.95 -23.83
N SER A 124 0.54 5.08 -23.27
CA SER A 124 1.38 6.27 -23.09
C SER A 124 2.02 6.19 -21.71
N ILE A 125 3.35 6.14 -21.67
CA ILE A 125 4.13 6.08 -20.44
C ILE A 125 4.42 7.49 -19.97
N ILE A 126 4.07 7.83 -18.74
CA ILE A 126 4.21 9.17 -18.17
C ILE A 126 5.26 9.10 -17.06
N ILE A 127 6.35 9.84 -17.24
CA ILE A 127 7.44 9.95 -16.26
C ILE A 127 7.56 11.42 -15.88
N THR A 128 7.18 11.75 -14.66
CA THR A 128 7.37 13.08 -14.08
C THR A 128 8.71 13.14 -13.37
N PHE A 129 9.44 14.24 -13.50
CA PHE A 129 10.71 14.42 -12.79
C PHE A 129 10.96 15.88 -12.40
N HIS A 130 11.76 16.08 -11.36
CA HIS A 130 12.27 17.37 -10.93
C HIS A 130 13.70 17.18 -10.43
N ASN A 131 14.69 17.75 -11.11
CA ASN A 131 16.11 17.65 -10.74
C ASN A 131 16.59 16.20 -10.50
N GLU A 132 16.17 15.28 -11.37
CA GLU A 132 16.61 13.88 -11.31
C GLU A 132 18.04 13.72 -11.84
N ALA A 133 18.78 12.73 -11.34
CA ALA A 133 20.08 12.40 -11.92
C ALA A 133 19.92 11.92 -13.37
N ARG A 134 20.79 12.40 -14.26
CA ARG A 134 20.75 12.03 -15.68
C ARG A 134 20.87 10.51 -15.89
N SER A 135 21.71 9.84 -15.11
CA SER A 135 21.92 8.39 -15.21
C SER A 135 20.66 7.59 -14.83
N THR A 136 19.95 7.93 -13.75
CA THR A 136 18.71 7.25 -13.36
C THR A 136 17.56 7.54 -14.32
N LEU A 137 17.40 8.79 -14.76
CA LEU A 137 16.36 9.19 -15.70
C LEU A 137 16.52 8.49 -17.05
N LEU A 138 17.74 8.52 -17.62
CA LEU A 138 18.03 7.85 -18.88
C LEU A 138 17.85 6.33 -18.76
N ARG A 139 18.34 5.72 -17.68
CA ARG A 139 18.20 4.27 -17.45
C ARG A 139 16.74 3.84 -17.29
N THR A 140 15.88 4.69 -16.72
CA THR A 140 14.43 4.47 -16.69
C THR A 140 13.88 4.40 -18.12
N ILE A 141 14.16 5.40 -18.95
CA ILE A 141 13.68 5.48 -20.34
C ILE A 141 14.19 4.29 -21.17
N LYS A 142 15.49 3.99 -21.09
CA LYS A 142 16.09 2.88 -21.84
C LYS A 142 15.55 1.54 -21.38
N SER A 143 15.34 1.33 -20.07
CA SER A 143 14.76 0.08 -19.58
C SER A 143 13.37 -0.17 -20.18
N VAL A 144 12.54 0.88 -20.27
CA VAL A 144 11.22 0.82 -20.89
C VAL A 144 11.32 0.45 -22.36
N LEU A 145 12.16 1.15 -23.13
CA LEU A 145 12.29 0.92 -24.58
C LEU A 145 12.85 -0.47 -24.89
N MET A 146 13.80 -0.96 -24.09
CA MET A 146 14.49 -2.23 -24.32
C MET A 146 13.69 -3.45 -23.88
N ARG A 147 12.82 -3.32 -22.86
CA ARG A 147 12.13 -4.46 -22.22
C ARG A 147 10.62 -4.44 -22.41
N SER A 148 10.13 -3.61 -23.33
CA SER A 148 8.72 -3.56 -23.72
C SER A 148 8.59 -3.85 -25.21
N PRO A 149 7.59 -4.62 -25.66
CA PRO A 149 7.31 -4.79 -27.08
C PRO A 149 7.10 -3.42 -27.75
N PRO A 150 7.80 -3.09 -28.85
CA PRO A 150 7.76 -1.74 -29.42
C PRO A 150 6.35 -1.26 -29.79
N HIS A 151 5.47 -2.14 -30.25
CA HIS A 151 4.09 -1.79 -30.63
C HIS A 151 3.21 -1.40 -29.43
N LEU A 152 3.56 -1.80 -28.19
CA LEU A 152 2.82 -1.41 -26.99
C LEU A 152 3.22 -0.04 -26.46
N ILE A 153 4.35 0.50 -26.88
CA ILE A 153 4.78 1.85 -26.49
C ILE A 153 4.25 2.85 -27.51
N GLN A 154 3.15 3.53 -27.19
CA GLN A 154 2.66 4.63 -28.02
C GLN A 154 3.66 5.78 -27.99
N GLU A 155 4.05 6.18 -26.77
CA GLU A 155 4.93 7.31 -26.49
C GLU A 155 5.40 7.26 -25.03
N ILE A 156 6.51 7.94 -24.75
CA ILE A 156 7.00 8.23 -23.40
C ILE A 156 6.93 9.75 -23.22
N ILE A 157 6.07 10.20 -22.32
CA ILE A 157 5.88 11.61 -21.98
C ILE A 157 6.69 11.91 -20.73
N LEU A 158 7.81 12.61 -20.92
CA LEU A 158 8.59 13.19 -19.84
C LEU A 158 7.97 14.52 -19.44
N VAL A 159 7.50 14.61 -18.19
CA VAL A 159 6.99 15.86 -17.63
C VAL A 159 8.05 16.43 -16.70
N ASP A 160 8.76 17.44 -17.17
CA ASP A 160 9.75 18.18 -16.40
C ASP A 160 9.05 19.21 -15.52
N ASP A 161 9.00 18.92 -14.22
CA ASP A 161 8.38 19.76 -13.20
C ASP A 161 9.32 20.87 -12.74
N PHE A 162 9.69 21.75 -13.67
CA PHE A 162 10.50 22.94 -13.41
C PHE A 162 11.89 22.61 -12.83
N SER A 163 12.59 21.66 -13.43
CA SER A 163 14.00 21.40 -13.11
C SER A 163 14.87 22.62 -13.37
N SER A 164 15.94 22.78 -12.59
CA SER A 164 16.87 23.91 -12.69
C SER A 164 17.58 23.97 -14.05
N ASP A 165 17.82 22.81 -14.66
CA ASP A 165 18.34 22.71 -16.02
C ASP A 165 17.24 22.22 -16.98
N PRO A 166 16.74 23.07 -17.89
CA PRO A 166 15.72 22.69 -18.86
C PRO A 166 16.24 21.74 -19.95
N GLU A 167 17.56 21.64 -20.15
CA GLU A 167 18.12 20.87 -21.25
C GLU A 167 17.96 19.36 -21.05
N ASP A 168 17.83 18.88 -19.81
CA ASP A 168 17.65 17.46 -19.51
C ASP A 168 16.48 16.87 -20.30
N CYS A 169 15.34 17.55 -20.26
CA CYS A 169 14.12 17.12 -20.94
C CYS A 169 14.25 17.25 -22.47
N ARG A 170 14.83 18.35 -22.95
CA ARG A 170 14.98 18.68 -24.38
C ARG A 170 15.93 17.73 -25.10
N LEU A 171 17.03 17.35 -24.45
CA LEU A 171 18.00 16.41 -25.01
C LEU A 171 17.41 15.00 -25.06
N LEU A 172 16.68 14.57 -24.03
CA LEU A 172 16.03 13.26 -24.00
C LEU A 172 14.91 13.11 -25.04
N SER A 173 14.26 14.20 -25.48
CA SER A 173 13.26 14.11 -26.56
C SER A 173 13.85 13.84 -27.95
N GLN A 174 15.18 13.73 -28.08
CA GLN A 174 15.84 13.21 -29.28
C GLN A 174 15.74 11.68 -29.39
N ILE A 175 15.44 11.00 -28.28
CA ILE A 175 15.21 9.56 -28.25
C ILE A 175 13.85 9.26 -28.91
N PRO A 176 13.76 8.31 -29.86
CA PRO A 176 12.50 7.90 -30.47
C PRO A 176 11.40 7.61 -29.44
N LYS A 177 10.18 8.07 -29.74
CA LYS A 177 8.97 7.98 -28.88
C LYS A 177 8.98 8.85 -27.62
N VAL A 178 10.07 9.54 -27.29
CA VAL A 178 10.15 10.40 -26.12
C VAL A 178 9.68 11.82 -26.46
N ARG A 179 8.75 12.34 -25.67
CA ARG A 179 8.23 13.71 -25.76
C ARG A 179 8.48 14.44 -24.45
N CYS A 180 8.98 15.67 -24.56
CA CYS A 180 9.21 16.54 -23.41
C CYS A 180 8.03 17.50 -23.19
N LEU A 181 7.53 17.59 -21.95
CA LEU A 181 6.57 18.59 -21.49
C LEU A 181 7.14 19.29 -20.25
N ARG A 182 7.60 20.53 -20.40
CA ARG A 182 8.15 21.30 -19.27
C ARG A 182 7.11 22.21 -18.63
N ASN A 183 6.98 22.18 -17.30
CA ASN A 183 6.18 23.13 -16.52
C ASN A 183 6.89 24.49 -16.42
N GLU A 184 6.11 25.57 -16.49
CA GLU A 184 6.61 26.95 -16.38
C GLU A 184 6.97 27.33 -14.93
N ARG A 185 6.46 26.57 -13.95
CA ARG A 185 6.73 26.69 -12.52
C ARG A 185 6.65 25.31 -11.86
N ARG A 186 7.16 25.19 -10.63
CA ARG A 186 7.08 23.95 -9.83
C ARG A 186 5.62 23.66 -9.47
N GLU A 187 5.01 22.71 -10.16
CA GLU A 187 3.63 22.29 -9.95
C GLU A 187 3.53 21.10 -8.99
N GLY A 188 4.58 20.28 -8.89
CA GLY A 188 4.57 19.05 -8.10
C GLY A 188 4.21 17.81 -8.91
N LEU A 189 4.45 16.64 -8.31
CA LEU A 189 4.20 15.31 -8.89
C LEU A 189 2.76 15.18 -9.40
N ILE A 190 1.81 15.59 -8.57
CA ILE A 190 0.38 15.33 -8.74
C ILE A 190 -0.16 16.05 -9.99
N ARG A 191 0.04 17.37 -10.04
CA ARG A 191 -0.36 18.20 -11.19
C ARG A 191 0.43 17.86 -12.46
N SER A 192 1.71 17.49 -12.32
CA SER A 192 2.54 17.04 -13.44
C SER A 192 2.03 15.74 -14.07
N ARG A 193 1.60 14.77 -13.24
CA ARG A 193 0.97 13.53 -13.73
C ARG A 193 -0.33 13.80 -14.45
N VAL A 194 -1.16 14.71 -13.94
CA VAL A 194 -2.40 15.15 -14.60
C VAL A 194 -2.11 15.78 -15.97
N ARG A 195 -1.08 16.64 -16.06
CA ARG A 195 -0.66 17.24 -17.33
C ARG A 195 -0.19 16.19 -18.33
N GLY A 196 0.64 15.23 -17.88
CA GLY A 196 1.07 14.10 -18.70
C GLY A 196 -0.09 13.25 -19.20
N ALA A 197 -1.04 12.92 -18.33
CA ALA A 197 -2.24 12.13 -18.66
C ALA A 197 -3.15 12.85 -19.65
N SER A 198 -3.27 14.18 -19.54
CA SER A 198 -4.04 15.00 -20.48
C SER A 198 -3.41 15.01 -21.87
N ALA A 199 -2.07 15.06 -21.96
CA ALA A 199 -1.32 15.07 -23.21
C ALA A 199 -1.14 13.69 -23.87
N ALA A 200 -1.38 12.60 -23.13
CA ALA A 200 -1.30 11.22 -23.61
C ALA A 200 -2.27 10.95 -24.76
N SER A 201 -1.83 10.24 -25.79
CA SER A 201 -2.65 9.85 -26.94
C SER A 201 -3.23 8.43 -26.85
N ALA A 202 -2.61 7.54 -26.07
CA ALA A 202 -3.10 6.17 -25.89
C ALA A 202 -4.33 6.09 -24.98
N SER A 203 -5.08 4.97 -25.10
CA SER A 203 -6.19 4.65 -24.21
C SER A 203 -5.73 4.16 -22.83
N ILE A 204 -4.51 3.62 -22.71
CA ILE A 204 -3.96 3.17 -21.43
C ILE A 204 -2.83 4.11 -20.98
N LEU A 205 -2.88 4.50 -19.71
CA LEU A 205 -1.85 5.29 -19.04
C LEU A 205 -0.96 4.38 -18.20
N THR A 206 0.35 4.55 -18.30
CA THR A 206 1.33 3.90 -17.43
C THR A 206 2.15 4.97 -16.74
N PHE A 207 2.12 5.03 -15.42
CA PHE A 207 2.92 5.97 -14.63
C PHE A 207 4.16 5.28 -14.09
N LEU A 208 5.32 5.94 -14.21
CA LEU A 208 6.60 5.51 -13.65
C LEU A 208 7.29 6.69 -12.98
N ASP A 209 7.94 6.44 -11.85
CA ASP A 209 8.90 7.40 -11.27
C ASP A 209 10.19 7.42 -12.09
N SER A 210 10.93 8.53 -12.00
CA SER A 210 12.10 8.83 -12.84
C SER A 210 13.38 8.06 -12.51
N HIS A 211 13.31 7.10 -11.59
CA HIS A 211 14.43 6.31 -11.07
C HIS A 211 13.99 4.86 -10.90
N CYS A 212 13.45 4.32 -11.98
CA CYS A 212 12.96 2.95 -12.08
C CYS A 212 13.79 2.15 -13.09
N GLU A 213 13.81 0.82 -12.93
CA GLU A 213 14.30 -0.10 -13.96
C GLU A 213 13.29 -1.22 -14.13
N VAL A 214 12.60 -1.24 -15.27
CA VAL A 214 11.59 -2.25 -15.54
C VAL A 214 12.24 -3.60 -15.86
N ASN A 215 11.63 -4.72 -15.45
CA ASN A 215 12.15 -6.06 -15.74
C ASN A 215 11.54 -6.64 -17.04
N THR A 216 11.96 -7.83 -17.44
CA THR A 216 11.43 -8.51 -18.63
C THR A 216 9.93 -8.82 -18.50
N ASP A 217 9.19 -8.62 -19.59
CA ASP A 217 7.72 -8.76 -19.71
C ASP A 217 6.92 -8.08 -18.60
N TRP A 218 7.43 -6.95 -18.08
CA TRP A 218 6.75 -6.21 -17.02
C TRP A 218 5.40 -5.63 -17.48
N LEU A 219 5.29 -5.24 -18.75
CA LEU A 219 4.20 -4.39 -19.22
C LEU A 219 2.94 -5.19 -19.60
N GLN A 220 3.13 -6.31 -20.31
CA GLN A 220 2.04 -7.12 -20.85
C GLN A 220 1.06 -7.63 -19.77
N PRO A 221 1.50 -8.13 -18.60
CA PRO A 221 0.58 -8.51 -17.51
C PRO A 221 -0.29 -7.35 -17.05
N MET A 222 0.26 -6.13 -16.98
CA MET A 222 -0.49 -4.96 -16.52
C MET A 222 -1.52 -4.49 -17.54
N ILE A 223 -1.13 -4.40 -18.81
CA ILE A 223 -2.04 -4.01 -19.89
C ILE A 223 -3.19 -5.01 -20.04
N LEU A 224 -2.89 -6.32 -19.96
CA LEU A 224 -3.91 -7.36 -20.04
C LEU A 224 -5.00 -7.17 -18.98
N ARG A 225 -4.61 -6.92 -17.73
CA ARG A 225 -5.57 -6.77 -16.61
C ARG A 225 -6.49 -5.57 -16.78
N VAL A 226 -5.97 -4.47 -17.30
CA VAL A 226 -6.76 -3.25 -17.60
C VAL A 226 -7.64 -3.46 -18.84
N LYS A 227 -7.15 -4.18 -19.86
CA LYS A 227 -7.95 -4.53 -21.05
C LYS A 227 -9.17 -5.40 -20.68
N GLU A 228 -8.98 -6.38 -19.80
CA GLU A 228 -10.07 -7.26 -19.33
C GLU A 228 -11.16 -6.52 -18.55
N ASP A 229 -10.79 -5.44 -17.86
CA ASP A 229 -11.69 -4.63 -17.05
C ASP A 229 -11.07 -3.25 -16.82
N HIS A 230 -11.60 -2.27 -17.54
CA HIS A 230 -11.08 -0.91 -17.57
C HIS A 230 -11.16 -0.19 -16.21
N THR A 231 -11.88 -0.74 -15.22
CA THR A 231 -12.00 -0.17 -13.87
C THR A 231 -10.86 -0.59 -12.93
N ARG A 232 -10.00 -1.52 -13.36
CA ARG A 232 -8.84 -1.99 -12.60
C ARG A 232 -7.68 -1.01 -12.72
N VAL A 233 -7.04 -0.74 -11.59
CA VAL A 233 -5.76 -0.06 -11.51
C VAL A 233 -4.75 -1.06 -10.99
N VAL A 234 -3.66 -1.26 -11.73
CA VAL A 234 -2.72 -2.33 -11.46
C VAL A 234 -1.31 -1.81 -11.24
N SER A 235 -0.58 -2.40 -10.31
CA SER A 235 0.82 -2.09 -10.01
C SER A 235 1.68 -3.35 -10.12
N PRO A 236 2.97 -3.21 -10.46
CA PRO A 236 3.92 -4.31 -10.39
C PRO A 236 4.26 -4.63 -8.93
N ILE A 237 4.95 -5.75 -8.71
CA ILE A 237 5.82 -5.84 -7.53
C ILE A 237 6.97 -4.86 -7.74
N ILE A 238 7.17 -3.99 -6.75
CA ILE A 238 8.24 -2.99 -6.75
C ILE A 238 9.47 -3.60 -6.09
N ASP A 239 10.44 -4.00 -6.91
CA ASP A 239 11.74 -4.46 -6.46
C ASP A 239 12.60 -3.28 -5.96
N VAL A 240 13.63 -3.58 -5.17
CA VAL A 240 14.48 -2.56 -4.56
C VAL A 240 15.73 -2.38 -5.42
N ILE A 241 15.98 -1.16 -5.87
CA ILE A 241 17.32 -0.75 -6.32
C ILE A 241 18.00 -0.10 -5.12
N SER A 242 19.09 -0.71 -4.65
CA SER A 242 19.85 -0.21 -3.51
C SER A 242 20.34 1.21 -3.75
N LEU A 243 20.07 2.11 -2.80
CA LEU A 243 20.51 3.51 -2.88
C LEU A 243 22.03 3.67 -2.76
N ASP A 244 22.75 2.67 -2.24
CA ASP A 244 24.18 2.76 -1.96
C ASP A 244 25.04 2.19 -3.10
N ASN A 245 24.64 1.03 -3.66
CA ASN A 245 25.42 0.28 -4.65
C ASN A 245 24.63 -0.08 -5.92
N PHE A 246 23.38 0.38 -6.03
CA PHE A 246 22.51 0.15 -7.18
C PHE A 246 22.23 -1.33 -7.52
N ALA A 247 22.47 -2.26 -6.58
CA ALA A 247 22.07 -3.65 -6.75
C ALA A 247 20.55 -3.75 -6.91
N TYR A 248 20.10 -4.51 -7.90
CA TYR A 248 18.69 -4.82 -8.14
C TYR A 248 18.29 -6.04 -7.30
N LEU A 249 17.43 -5.83 -6.30
CA LEU A 249 17.07 -6.81 -5.28
C LEU A 249 15.57 -7.13 -5.37
N ALA A 250 15.24 -8.43 -5.43
CA ALA A 250 13.86 -8.89 -5.49
C ALA A 250 13.10 -8.54 -4.21
N ALA A 251 11.91 -7.94 -4.37
CA ALA A 251 10.96 -7.79 -3.28
C ALA A 251 10.10 -9.05 -3.11
N SER A 252 9.56 -9.23 -1.90
CA SER A 252 8.67 -10.34 -1.59
C SER A 252 7.34 -10.22 -2.35
N ALA A 253 6.88 -11.33 -2.93
CA ALA A 253 5.58 -11.44 -3.59
C ALA A 253 4.41 -11.60 -2.60
N ASP A 254 4.70 -11.72 -1.31
CA ASP A 254 3.71 -11.87 -0.24
C ASP A 254 3.32 -10.53 0.41
N LEU A 255 3.62 -9.40 -0.24
CA LEU A 255 3.33 -8.06 0.26
C LEU A 255 2.19 -7.41 -0.50
N ARG A 256 1.34 -6.69 0.23
CA ARG A 256 0.34 -5.76 -0.29
C ARG A 256 0.54 -4.38 0.33
N GLY A 257 0.03 -3.34 -0.31
CA GLY A 257 0.05 -2.00 0.27
C GLY A 257 -0.95 -1.88 1.42
N GLY A 258 -0.55 -1.22 2.50
CA GLY A 258 -1.39 -0.92 3.65
C GLY A 258 -1.04 0.45 4.21
N PHE A 259 -1.75 0.84 5.27
CA PHE A 259 -1.52 2.11 5.95
C PHE A 259 -1.91 2.05 7.42
N ASP A 260 -1.36 2.96 8.21
CA ASP A 260 -1.84 3.22 9.57
C ASP A 260 -2.81 4.41 9.61
N TRP A 261 -3.43 4.66 10.76
CA TRP A 261 -4.40 5.75 10.88
C TRP A 261 -3.82 7.14 10.64
N SER A 262 -2.49 7.33 10.70
CA SER A 262 -1.85 8.61 10.33
C SER A 262 -1.79 8.86 8.83
N LEU A 263 -2.35 7.94 8.03
CA LEU A 263 -2.22 7.86 6.58
C LEU A 263 -0.75 7.81 6.18
N HIS A 264 0.03 6.93 6.82
CA HIS A 264 1.38 6.59 6.40
C HIS A 264 1.39 5.24 5.68
N PHE A 265 2.02 5.17 4.51
CA PHE A 265 2.06 3.96 3.70
C PHE A 265 3.00 2.94 4.33
N LYS A 266 2.62 1.67 4.30
CA LYS A 266 3.47 0.55 4.72
C LYS A 266 3.18 -0.68 3.88
N TRP A 267 4.18 -1.52 3.72
CA TRP A 267 4.00 -2.86 3.18
C TRP A 267 3.47 -3.79 4.27
N GLU A 268 2.38 -4.48 3.99
CA GLU A 268 1.80 -5.48 4.87
C GLU A 268 1.90 -6.87 4.23
N GLN A 269 2.13 -7.89 5.05
CA GLN A 269 2.00 -9.27 4.59
C GLN A 269 0.56 -9.55 4.18
N ILE A 270 0.38 -10.31 3.11
CA ILE A 270 -0.94 -10.82 2.72
C ILE A 270 -1.51 -11.63 3.91
N PRO A 271 -2.77 -11.40 4.32
CA PRO A 271 -3.41 -12.17 5.39
C PRO A 271 -3.30 -13.67 5.15
N ILE A 272 -3.07 -14.45 6.21
CA ILE A 272 -2.76 -15.87 6.08
C ILE A 272 -3.88 -16.64 5.37
N GLU A 273 -5.14 -16.25 5.56
CA GLU A 273 -6.29 -16.87 4.89
C GLU A 273 -6.25 -16.62 3.37
N GLN A 274 -5.90 -15.40 2.95
CA GLN A 274 -5.73 -15.06 1.54
C GLN A 274 -4.51 -15.75 0.95
N LYS A 275 -3.41 -15.86 1.71
CA LYS A 275 -2.20 -16.56 1.31
C LYS A 275 -2.46 -18.05 1.09
N MET A 276 -3.20 -18.71 2.00
CA MET A 276 -3.56 -20.12 1.90
C MET A 276 -4.56 -20.41 0.78
N ALA A 277 -5.44 -19.47 0.45
CA ALA A 277 -6.38 -19.60 -0.66
C ALA A 277 -5.71 -19.45 -2.05
N ARG A 278 -4.48 -18.91 -2.11
CA ARG A 278 -3.73 -18.71 -3.35
C ARG A 278 -2.96 -19.98 -3.73
N ASN A 279 -3.52 -20.74 -4.67
CA ASN A 279 -2.88 -21.93 -5.23
C ASN A 279 -1.83 -21.61 -6.31
N ASP A 280 -1.87 -20.40 -6.86
CA ASP A 280 -0.98 -19.96 -7.93
C ASP A 280 -0.30 -18.63 -7.55
N PRO A 281 1.04 -18.62 -7.39
CA PRO A 281 1.76 -17.42 -6.96
C PRO A 281 1.77 -16.31 -8.02
N THR A 282 1.37 -16.59 -9.27
CA THR A 282 1.29 -15.60 -10.35
C THR A 282 0.02 -14.77 -10.35
N GLN A 283 -1.00 -15.20 -9.59
CA GLN A 283 -2.30 -14.56 -9.56
C GLN A 283 -2.23 -13.12 -9.02
N PRO A 284 -3.04 -12.19 -9.56
CA PRO A 284 -3.16 -10.83 -9.03
C PRO A 284 -3.47 -10.81 -7.52
N ILE A 285 -2.92 -9.83 -6.80
CA ILE A 285 -3.16 -9.62 -5.36
C ILE A 285 -3.96 -8.34 -5.20
N ARG A 286 -5.18 -8.41 -4.67
CA ARG A 286 -5.94 -7.20 -4.34
C ARG A 286 -5.25 -6.42 -3.22
N THR A 287 -5.06 -5.12 -3.42
CA THR A 287 -4.36 -4.25 -2.48
C THR A 287 -5.28 -3.13 -1.96
N PRO A 288 -5.30 -2.84 -0.64
CA PRO A 288 -6.04 -1.70 -0.09
C PRO A 288 -5.64 -0.37 -0.72
N VAL A 289 -4.33 -0.19 -0.86
CA VAL A 289 -3.70 1.04 -1.36
C VAL A 289 -2.51 0.67 -2.23
N ILE A 290 -2.22 1.50 -3.22
CA ILE A 290 -0.96 1.41 -3.98
C ILE A 290 0.09 2.35 -3.37
N ALA A 291 1.37 2.07 -3.64
CA ALA A 291 2.45 2.98 -3.25
C ALA A 291 2.34 4.34 -3.99
N GLY A 292 1.76 4.34 -5.19
CA GLY A 292 1.49 5.53 -5.99
C GLY A 292 2.53 5.81 -7.07
N GLY A 293 3.78 5.38 -6.92
CA GLY A 293 4.87 5.62 -7.88
C GLY A 293 4.68 4.97 -9.25
N ILE A 294 4.17 3.74 -9.27
CA ILE A 294 4.15 2.88 -10.46
C ILE A 294 2.80 2.17 -10.58
N PHE A 295 2.04 2.49 -11.63
CA PHE A 295 0.76 1.84 -11.92
C PHE A 295 0.29 2.04 -13.36
N VAL A 296 -0.64 1.20 -13.79
CA VAL A 296 -1.30 1.24 -15.10
C VAL A 296 -2.81 1.36 -14.90
N MET A 297 -3.46 2.18 -15.72
CA MET A 297 -4.88 2.49 -15.64
C MET A 297 -5.44 2.91 -17.00
N ASP A 298 -6.71 2.60 -17.25
CA ASP A 298 -7.43 3.12 -18.41
C ASP A 298 -7.59 4.65 -18.33
N LYS A 299 -7.30 5.36 -19.43
CA LYS A 299 -7.36 6.82 -19.51
C LYS A 299 -8.79 7.33 -19.34
N GLY A 300 -9.77 6.63 -19.92
CA GLY A 300 -11.18 6.95 -19.79
C GLY A 300 -11.64 6.85 -18.34
N TRP A 301 -11.22 5.80 -17.65
CA TRP A 301 -11.47 5.60 -16.22
C TRP A 301 -10.77 6.64 -15.34
N PHE A 302 -9.50 6.97 -15.63
CA PHE A 302 -8.78 8.04 -14.94
C PHE A 302 -9.51 9.38 -15.05
N ASN A 303 -9.98 9.73 -16.25
CA ASN A 303 -10.77 10.94 -16.47
C ASN A 303 -12.14 10.88 -15.79
N HIS A 304 -12.83 9.74 -15.86
CA HIS A 304 -14.15 9.54 -15.24
C HIS A 304 -14.10 9.74 -13.72
N LEU A 305 -13.05 9.24 -13.06
CA LEU A 305 -12.87 9.43 -11.63
C LEU A 305 -12.52 10.89 -11.27
N GLY A 306 -12.16 11.75 -12.22
CA GLY A 306 -11.72 13.11 -11.97
C GLY A 306 -10.20 13.25 -11.78
N GLN A 307 -9.41 12.38 -12.41
CA GLN A 307 -7.94 12.47 -12.49
C GLN A 307 -7.27 12.41 -11.11
N TYR A 308 -6.39 13.34 -10.74
CA TYR A 308 -5.96 13.54 -9.35
C TYR A 308 -6.54 14.86 -8.81
N ASP A 309 -6.64 14.96 -7.50
CA ASP A 309 -6.93 16.22 -6.82
C ASP A 309 -5.81 17.26 -7.04
N THR A 310 -6.04 18.21 -7.94
CA THR A 310 -5.05 19.23 -8.35
C THR A 310 -4.75 20.27 -7.28
N HIS A 311 -5.52 20.32 -6.19
CA HIS A 311 -5.25 21.18 -5.03
C HIS A 311 -4.29 20.53 -4.02
N MET A 312 -3.87 19.29 -4.24
CA MET A 312 -2.74 18.71 -3.51
C MET A 312 -1.42 19.25 -4.04
N ASP A 313 -0.46 19.45 -3.14
CA ASP A 313 0.83 20.08 -3.48
C ASP A 313 1.99 19.11 -3.44
N ILE A 314 2.92 19.30 -4.39
CA ILE A 314 4.24 18.65 -4.47
C ILE A 314 4.19 17.11 -4.44
N TRP A 315 4.01 16.51 -3.27
CA TRP A 315 4.12 15.08 -3.06
C TRP A 315 3.37 14.61 -1.81
N GLY A 316 2.81 13.41 -1.86
CA GLY A 316 2.28 12.65 -0.73
C GLY A 316 0.78 12.83 -0.56
N GLY A 317 0.10 11.75 -0.14
CA GLY A 317 -1.35 11.73 0.06
C GLY A 317 -2.16 11.34 -1.18
N GLU A 318 -1.62 11.55 -2.38
CA GLU A 318 -2.30 11.28 -3.65
C GLU A 318 -2.54 9.79 -3.87
N ASN A 319 -1.62 8.95 -3.37
CA ASN A 319 -1.74 7.51 -3.44
C ASN A 319 -2.94 7.01 -2.61
N PHE A 320 -3.22 7.61 -1.45
CA PHE A 320 -4.40 7.30 -0.64
C PHE A 320 -5.68 7.79 -1.27
N GLU A 321 -5.69 9.04 -1.74
CA GLU A 321 -6.86 9.64 -2.37
C GLU A 321 -7.31 8.83 -3.59
N LEU A 322 -6.40 8.53 -4.51
CA LEU A 322 -6.71 7.71 -5.68
C LEU A 322 -7.14 6.30 -5.27
N SER A 323 -6.46 5.69 -4.29
CA SER A 323 -6.80 4.33 -3.84
C SER A 323 -8.20 4.25 -3.25
N PHE A 324 -8.56 5.18 -2.36
CA PHE A 324 -9.88 5.23 -1.75
C PHE A 324 -10.95 5.51 -2.81
N ARG A 325 -10.70 6.47 -3.71
CA ARG A 325 -11.60 6.79 -4.81
C ARG A 325 -11.85 5.59 -5.71
N VAL A 326 -10.81 4.90 -6.18
CA VAL A 326 -10.99 3.74 -7.07
C VAL A 326 -11.87 2.68 -6.41
N TRP A 327 -11.58 2.31 -5.16
CA TRP A 327 -12.37 1.28 -4.46
C TRP A 327 -13.80 1.72 -4.15
N MET A 328 -13.99 2.96 -3.68
CA MET A 328 -15.32 3.49 -3.31
C MET A 328 -16.17 3.87 -4.52
N CYS A 329 -15.61 3.88 -5.73
CA CYS A 329 -16.32 4.25 -6.95
C CYS A 329 -16.45 3.07 -7.92
N GLY A 330 -16.25 1.84 -7.43
CA GLY A 330 -16.58 0.60 -8.13
C GLY A 330 -15.42 -0.07 -8.87
N GLY A 331 -14.21 0.48 -8.80
CA GLY A 331 -13.00 -0.14 -9.36
C GLY A 331 -12.29 -1.06 -8.37
N SER A 332 -11.08 -1.46 -8.73
CA SER A 332 -10.22 -2.26 -7.84
C SER A 332 -8.73 -1.97 -8.06
N LEU A 333 -7.93 -2.22 -7.02
CA LEU A 333 -6.48 -2.10 -7.06
C LEU A 333 -5.83 -3.49 -6.96
N GLU A 334 -4.89 -3.78 -7.85
CA GLU A 334 -4.19 -5.08 -7.89
C GLU A 334 -2.67 -4.90 -7.96
N ILE A 335 -1.92 -5.80 -7.30
CA ILE A 335 -0.47 -5.98 -7.47
C ILE A 335 -0.27 -7.25 -8.30
N LEU A 336 0.51 -7.18 -9.37
CA LEU A 336 0.72 -8.28 -10.31
C LEU A 336 2.10 -8.93 -10.09
N PRO A 337 2.19 -10.17 -9.58
CA PRO A 337 3.47 -10.81 -9.26
C PRO A 337 4.42 -11.01 -10.45
N CYS A 338 3.86 -11.16 -11.65
CA CYS A 338 4.63 -11.34 -12.88
C CYS A 338 5.09 -10.03 -13.54
N SER A 339 4.63 -8.88 -13.05
CA SER A 339 5.16 -7.58 -13.41
C SER A 339 6.13 -7.11 -12.33
N ARG A 340 7.38 -6.84 -12.72
CA ARG A 340 8.48 -6.47 -11.81
C ARG A 340 9.11 -5.17 -12.28
N VAL A 341 9.20 -4.20 -11.38
CA VAL A 341 9.88 -2.92 -11.63
C VAL A 341 10.73 -2.57 -10.43
N GLY A 342 12.03 -2.37 -10.64
CA GLY A 342 12.94 -1.89 -9.61
C GLY A 342 12.77 -0.39 -9.40
N HIS A 343 12.84 0.05 -8.14
CA HIS A 343 12.76 1.46 -7.76
C HIS A 343 13.87 1.82 -6.77
N VAL A 344 14.49 2.99 -6.93
CA VAL A 344 15.50 3.50 -5.98
C VAL A 344 14.79 4.07 -4.74
N PHE A 345 14.74 3.30 -3.66
CA PHE A 345 14.15 3.76 -2.39
C PHE A 345 15.11 4.67 -1.63
N ARG A 346 14.69 5.92 -1.41
CA ARG A 346 15.50 6.95 -0.73
C ARG A 346 15.06 7.12 0.72
N LYS A 347 15.99 7.53 1.60
CA LYS A 347 15.70 7.83 3.01
C LYS A 347 15.17 9.26 3.23
N ARG A 348 15.43 10.16 2.28
CA ARG A 348 15.02 11.57 2.32
C ARG A 348 14.59 12.05 0.94
N HIS A 349 13.78 13.10 0.90
CA HIS A 349 13.44 13.79 -0.34
C HIS A 349 14.59 14.76 -0.71
N PRO A 350 15.11 14.72 -1.94
CA PRO A 350 16.18 15.62 -2.38
C PRO A 350 15.70 17.01 -2.86
N TYR A 351 14.39 17.28 -2.80
CA TYR A 351 13.78 18.48 -3.37
C TYR A 351 13.03 19.29 -2.33
N ASP A 352 12.86 20.58 -2.64
CA ASP A 352 12.25 21.54 -1.72
C ASP A 352 10.73 21.38 -1.64
N PHE A 353 10.20 21.73 -0.46
CA PHE A 353 8.78 21.87 -0.18
C PHE A 353 8.54 23.33 0.24
N PRO A 354 7.82 24.15 -0.55
CA PRO A 354 7.67 25.59 -0.26
C PRO A 354 7.13 25.90 1.14
N GLU A 355 6.21 25.08 1.64
CA GLU A 355 5.63 25.20 2.99
C GLU A 355 6.23 24.21 4.00
N GLY A 356 7.27 23.47 3.61
CA GLY A 356 7.87 22.39 4.39
C GLY A 356 7.14 21.05 4.24
N ASN A 357 7.92 19.96 4.18
CA ASN A 357 7.44 18.61 3.91
C ASN A 357 6.27 18.19 4.82
N ALA A 358 6.38 18.41 6.13
CA ALA A 358 5.35 18.01 7.08
C ALA A 358 4.01 18.72 6.85
N LEU A 359 4.02 20.03 6.53
CA LEU A 359 2.79 20.79 6.30
C LEU A 359 2.16 20.42 4.95
N THR A 360 2.96 20.28 3.90
CA THR A 360 2.49 19.79 2.59
C THR A 360 1.82 18.42 2.72
N TYR A 361 2.48 17.48 3.40
CA TYR A 361 1.95 16.14 3.59
C TYR A 361 0.68 16.14 4.47
N ILE A 362 0.62 16.98 5.51
CA ILE A 362 -0.60 17.17 6.31
C ILE A 362 -1.73 17.72 5.43
N LYS A 363 -1.49 18.78 4.64
CA LYS A 363 -2.48 19.35 3.74
C LYS A 363 -3.08 18.29 2.83
N ASN A 364 -2.25 17.54 2.11
CA ASN A 364 -2.72 16.54 1.16
C ASN A 364 -3.44 15.36 1.84
N SER A 365 -2.87 14.81 2.92
CA SER A 365 -3.51 13.72 3.67
C SER A 365 -4.85 14.13 4.30
N ARG A 366 -4.99 15.39 4.72
CA ARG A 366 -6.27 15.94 5.18
C ARG A 366 -7.31 16.03 4.08
N ARG A 367 -6.92 16.45 2.87
CA ARG A 367 -7.84 16.46 1.71
C ARG A 367 -8.38 15.06 1.45
N ALA A 368 -7.50 14.04 1.45
CA ALA A 368 -7.92 12.65 1.31
C ALA A 368 -8.86 12.21 2.46
N ALA A 369 -8.51 12.52 3.72
CA ALA A 369 -9.31 12.14 4.88
C ALA A 369 -10.69 12.80 4.92
N GLU A 370 -10.76 14.10 4.65
CA GLU A 370 -12.01 14.87 4.70
C GLU A 370 -13.01 14.45 3.63
N VAL A 371 -12.51 14.05 2.46
CA VAL A 371 -13.36 13.61 1.34
C VAL A 371 -13.74 12.14 1.46
N TRP A 372 -12.80 11.25 1.79
CA TRP A 372 -12.99 9.81 1.62
C TRP A 372 -13.16 9.03 2.92
N MET A 373 -12.80 9.58 4.09
CA MET A 373 -12.80 8.79 5.32
C MET A 373 -14.05 8.93 6.20
N ASP A 374 -15.04 9.73 5.83
CA ASP A 374 -16.29 9.89 6.59
C ASP A 374 -16.02 10.08 8.11
N GLU A 375 -16.73 9.37 8.98
CA GLU A 375 -16.52 9.37 10.42
C GLU A 375 -15.16 8.78 10.85
N TYR A 376 -14.48 8.01 10.00
CA TYR A 376 -13.18 7.43 10.33
C TYR A 376 -12.04 8.46 10.29
N LYS A 377 -12.26 9.65 9.72
CA LYS A 377 -11.28 10.75 9.80
C LYS A 377 -10.93 11.13 11.23
N GLN A 378 -11.80 10.82 12.21
CA GLN A 378 -11.50 10.98 13.64
C GLN A 378 -10.25 10.19 14.07
N TYR A 379 -10.02 9.00 13.50
CA TYR A 379 -8.82 8.19 13.81
C TYR A 379 -7.56 8.81 13.20
N TYR A 380 -7.68 9.42 12.01
CA TYR A 380 -6.61 10.20 11.43
C TYR A 380 -6.25 11.40 12.32
N TYR A 381 -7.24 12.14 12.78
CA TYR A 381 -7.02 13.27 13.69
C TYR A 381 -6.51 12.86 15.07
N ALA A 382 -6.86 11.66 15.56
CA ALA A 382 -6.31 11.11 16.79
C ALA A 382 -4.84 10.66 16.62
N ALA A 383 -4.51 10.01 15.50
CA ALA A 383 -3.14 9.60 15.18
C ALA A 383 -2.23 10.78 14.82
N ARG A 384 -2.82 11.87 14.31
CA ARG A 384 -2.09 13.08 13.91
C ARG A 384 -2.77 14.36 14.39
N PRO A 385 -2.70 14.67 15.70
CA PRO A 385 -3.37 15.85 16.28
C PRO A 385 -2.94 17.17 15.64
N SER A 386 -1.68 17.28 15.17
CA SER A 386 -1.15 18.47 14.49
C SER A 386 -1.85 18.81 13.18
N ALA A 387 -2.62 17.87 12.62
CA ALA A 387 -3.43 18.10 11.44
C ALA A 387 -4.69 18.93 11.76
N GLN A 388 -5.19 18.91 13.00
CA GLN A 388 -6.41 19.63 13.38
C GLN A 388 -6.24 21.14 13.22
N GLY A 389 -7.26 21.83 12.71
CA GLY A 389 -7.27 23.29 12.56
C GLY A 389 -6.36 23.88 11.47
N LYS A 390 -5.55 23.06 10.77
CA LYS A 390 -4.77 23.53 9.60
C LYS A 390 -5.68 23.88 8.40
N ALA A 391 -5.24 24.73 7.50
CA ALA A 391 -5.95 24.93 6.24
C ALA A 391 -5.63 23.77 5.28
N PHE A 392 -6.63 23.29 4.54
CA PHE A 392 -6.44 22.26 3.50
C PHE A 392 -7.12 22.59 2.17
N GLY A 393 -7.58 23.85 2.02
CA GLY A 393 -8.35 24.32 0.86
C GLY A 393 -9.83 23.94 0.95
N ARG A 394 -10.59 24.26 -0.10
CA ARG A 394 -11.99 23.81 -0.23
C ARG A 394 -12.00 22.31 -0.54
N SER A 395 -13.00 21.60 -0.04
CA SER A 395 -13.30 20.20 -0.39
C SER A 395 -14.24 20.15 -1.60
N ASP A 396 -13.86 20.83 -2.66
CA ASP A 396 -14.56 20.84 -3.94
C ASP A 396 -14.36 19.54 -4.74
N VAL A 397 -13.38 18.73 -4.35
CA VAL A 397 -13.30 17.32 -4.75
C VAL A 397 -14.48 16.58 -4.16
N SER A 398 -15.50 16.40 -4.98
CA SER A 398 -16.77 15.85 -4.53
C SER A 398 -16.88 14.37 -4.83
N LYS A 399 -17.41 13.62 -3.86
CA LYS A 399 -17.96 12.27 -4.09
C LYS A 399 -19.02 12.23 -5.18
N THR A 400 -19.56 13.38 -5.64
CA THR A 400 -20.56 13.46 -6.71
C THR A 400 -20.09 12.83 -8.04
N LEU A 401 -18.79 12.71 -8.27
CA LEU A 401 -18.24 12.02 -9.43
C LEU A 401 -18.49 10.50 -9.39
N CYS A 402 -18.71 9.94 -8.21
CA CYS A 402 -19.00 8.53 -8.01
C CYS A 402 -20.52 8.34 -8.03
N ARG A 403 -21.02 7.51 -8.95
CA ARG A 403 -22.45 7.23 -9.06
C ARG A 403 -23.01 6.81 -7.69
N SER A 404 -24.14 7.39 -7.31
CA SER A 404 -24.88 7.02 -6.10
C SER A 404 -25.14 5.50 -6.09
N GLY A 405 -24.51 4.77 -5.18
CA GLY A 405 -24.68 3.32 -5.05
C GLY A 405 -23.42 2.53 -4.71
N TYR A 406 -22.23 3.12 -4.85
CA TYR A 406 -20.98 2.48 -4.40
C TYR A 406 -20.74 2.77 -2.91
N GLY A 407 -20.35 1.75 -2.15
CA GLY A 407 -20.41 1.75 -0.69
C GLY A 407 -19.42 2.69 -0.01
N ASP A 408 -19.82 3.19 1.16
CA ASP A 408 -19.03 4.08 2.03
C ASP A 408 -17.72 3.43 2.51
N LEU A 409 -16.87 4.16 3.24
CA LEU A 409 -15.65 3.60 3.84
C LEU A 409 -15.95 2.37 4.74
N GLN A 410 -17.18 2.23 5.23
CA GLN A 410 -17.67 1.02 5.89
C GLN A 410 -17.65 -0.21 4.97
N TYR A 411 -18.09 -0.06 3.72
CA TYR A 411 -18.06 -1.10 2.70
C TYR A 411 -16.62 -1.41 2.29
N PHE A 412 -15.78 -0.38 2.13
CA PHE A 412 -14.34 -0.53 1.92
C PHE A 412 -13.71 -1.41 3.01
N SER A 413 -13.90 -1.04 4.29
CA SER A 413 -13.31 -1.74 5.44
C SER A 413 -13.77 -3.20 5.61
N THR A 414 -15.05 -3.46 5.33
CA THR A 414 -15.66 -4.79 5.54
C THR A 414 -15.46 -5.73 4.36
N SER A 415 -15.55 -5.24 3.12
CA SER A 415 -15.52 -6.08 1.91
C SER A 415 -14.12 -6.61 1.58
N LEU A 416 -13.07 -5.96 2.08
CA LEU A 416 -11.69 -6.30 1.74
C LEU A 416 -10.87 -6.87 2.91
N SER A 417 -11.49 -7.11 4.07
CA SER A 417 -10.81 -7.65 5.26
C SER A 417 -9.53 -6.86 5.61
N PHE A 418 -9.67 -5.53 5.70
CA PHE A 418 -8.54 -4.59 5.85
C PHE A 418 -7.96 -4.49 7.26
N PHE A 419 -8.73 -4.86 8.28
CA PHE A 419 -8.34 -4.67 9.66
C PHE A 419 -7.76 -5.95 10.28
N ASN A 420 -6.57 -5.79 10.88
CA ASN A 420 -5.88 -6.84 11.64
C ASN A 420 -6.74 -7.26 12.86
N GLY A 421 -6.49 -8.44 13.45
CA GLY A 421 -7.36 -9.03 14.49
C GLY A 421 -7.70 -8.09 15.66
N THR A 422 -6.78 -7.22 16.07
CA THR A 422 -6.97 -6.19 17.11
C THR A 422 -7.92 -5.06 16.69
N GLN A 423 -7.91 -4.67 15.42
CA GLN A 423 -8.84 -3.66 14.89
C GLN A 423 -10.23 -4.25 14.64
N LYS A 424 -10.33 -5.52 14.22
CA LYS A 424 -11.62 -6.25 14.19
C LYS A 424 -12.25 -6.34 15.58
N GLU A 425 -11.45 -6.52 16.63
CA GLU A 425 -11.92 -6.58 18.01
C GLU A 425 -12.39 -5.22 18.53
N MET A 426 -11.67 -4.13 18.22
CA MET A 426 -12.17 -2.77 18.46
C MET A 426 -13.48 -2.51 17.70
N PHE A 427 -13.57 -2.95 16.45
CA PHE A 427 -14.77 -2.80 15.63
C PHE A 427 -15.96 -3.59 16.20
N ARG A 428 -15.73 -4.82 16.64
CA ARG A 428 -16.72 -5.62 17.39
C ARG A 428 -17.18 -4.91 18.66
N ARG A 429 -16.24 -4.38 19.45
CA ARG A 429 -16.56 -3.64 20.68
C ARG A 429 -17.36 -2.36 20.41
N MET A 430 -17.03 -1.65 19.34
CA MET A 430 -17.75 -0.45 18.89
C MET A 430 -19.17 -0.78 18.40
N LEU A 431 -19.35 -1.85 17.62
CA LEU A 431 -20.67 -2.33 17.19
C LEU A 431 -21.52 -2.76 18.39
N ILE A 432 -20.93 -3.45 19.38
CA ILE A 432 -21.60 -3.80 20.63
C ILE A 432 -22.02 -2.53 21.38
N GLN A 433 -21.16 -1.51 21.47
CA GLN A 433 -21.49 -0.23 22.10
C GLN A 433 -22.60 0.54 21.35
N LEU A 434 -22.56 0.61 20.01
CA LEU A 434 -23.59 1.25 19.20
C LEU A 434 -24.94 0.52 19.32
N HIS A 435 -24.95 -0.81 19.32
CA HIS A 435 -26.18 -1.60 19.51
C HIS A 435 -26.74 -1.44 20.93
N THR A 436 -25.87 -1.30 21.93
CA THR A 436 -26.26 -1.03 23.32
C THR A 436 -26.81 0.39 23.47
N LEU A 437 -26.19 1.38 22.84
CA LEU A 437 -26.66 2.77 22.82
C LEU A 437 -27.99 2.93 22.06
N PHE A 438 -28.20 2.18 20.98
CA PHE A 438 -29.46 2.17 20.24
C PHE A 438 -30.59 1.54 21.08
N LYS A 439 -30.32 0.43 21.77
CA LYS A 439 -31.26 -0.14 22.75
C LYS A 439 -31.59 0.83 23.88
N ILE A 440 -30.59 1.54 24.41
CA ILE A 440 -30.80 2.54 25.48
C ILE A 440 -31.60 3.75 24.97
N LYS A 441 -31.35 4.25 23.76
CA LYS A 441 -32.11 5.38 23.17
C LYS A 441 -33.56 5.01 22.85
N VAL A 442 -33.81 3.79 22.37
CA VAL A 442 -35.17 3.29 22.12
C VAL A 442 -35.93 3.11 23.44
N ILE A 443 -35.28 2.57 24.49
CA ILE A 443 -35.87 2.46 25.83
C ILE A 443 -36.13 3.86 26.43
N LYS A 444 -35.20 4.82 26.30
CA LYS A 444 -35.39 6.20 26.79
C LYS A 444 -36.54 6.91 26.08
N ARG A 445 -36.67 6.79 24.75
CA ARG A 445 -37.81 7.36 24.00
C ARG A 445 -39.15 6.72 24.36
N PHE A 446 -39.15 5.43 24.72
CA PHE A 446 -40.35 4.75 25.18
C PHE A 446 -40.80 5.23 26.58
N PHE A 447 -39.87 5.65 27.43
CA PHE A 447 -40.17 6.13 28.79
C PHE A 447 -40.40 7.66 28.89
N THR A 448 -39.98 8.47 27.93
CA THR A 448 -40.20 9.94 27.94
C THR A 448 -41.51 10.40 27.29
N ALA A 449 -42.35 9.49 26.80
CA ALA A 449 -43.59 9.82 26.08
C ALA A 449 -44.89 9.59 26.89
N MET A 450 -44.82 9.48 28.23
CA MET A 450 -46.02 9.45 29.08
C MET A 450 -46.11 10.72 29.94
N PRO A 451 -47.08 11.63 29.68
CA PRO A 451 -47.39 12.68 30.61
C PRO A 451 -48.22 12.12 31.78
N TYR A 452 -47.71 12.30 32.99
CA TYR A 452 -48.41 12.06 34.25
C TYR A 452 -49.65 12.97 34.37
N LYS A 453 -50.83 12.40 34.60
CA LYS A 453 -51.91 13.04 35.39
C LYS A 453 -52.79 11.99 36.10
N ASN A 454 -52.70 12.04 37.43
CA ASN A 454 -53.66 11.74 38.50
C ASN A 454 -54.29 10.34 38.69
N HIS A 455 -53.94 9.75 39.84
CA HIS A 455 -54.71 8.93 40.79
C HIS A 455 -56.00 8.25 40.30
N TRP A 456 -55.95 6.92 40.11
CA TRP A 456 -56.55 5.88 40.96
C TRP A 456 -56.43 4.51 40.25
N SER A 457 -56.08 3.49 41.03
CA SER A 457 -56.28 2.05 40.75
C SER A 457 -55.75 1.46 39.43
N HIS A 458 -54.56 0.87 39.56
CA HIS A 458 -54.14 -0.34 38.85
C HIS A 458 -55.25 -1.41 38.90
N ILE A 459 -56.05 -1.58 37.84
CA ILE A 459 -56.73 -2.82 37.41
C ILE A 459 -57.45 -2.41 36.12
N LEU A 460 -56.87 -2.70 34.95
CA LEU A 460 -57.59 -2.93 33.68
C LEU A 460 -56.65 -3.18 32.48
N CYS A 461 -55.35 -2.88 32.57
CA CYS A 461 -54.43 -3.09 31.43
C CYS A 461 -53.70 -4.45 31.42
N ILE A 462 -54.20 -5.45 32.15
CA ILE A 462 -53.67 -6.84 32.11
C ILE A 462 -54.51 -7.74 31.18
N SER A 463 -55.69 -7.29 30.75
CA SER A 463 -56.59 -8.08 29.89
C SER A 463 -56.22 -8.03 28.40
N ALA A 464 -55.59 -6.95 27.92
CA ALA A 464 -55.33 -6.76 26.48
C ALA A 464 -54.01 -7.38 25.99
N VAL A 465 -53.02 -7.61 26.86
CA VAL A 465 -51.71 -8.18 26.48
C VAL A 465 -51.73 -9.71 26.44
N LYS A 466 -52.73 -10.34 27.07
CA LYS A 466 -52.87 -11.81 27.12
C LYS A 466 -53.31 -12.49 25.81
N ARG A 467 -53.67 -11.75 24.76
CA ARG A 467 -54.10 -12.35 23.47
C ARG A 467 -53.07 -12.31 22.34
N LEU A 468 -51.87 -11.77 22.53
CA LEU A 468 -50.93 -11.54 21.42
C LEU A 468 -49.57 -12.23 21.52
N ILE A 469 -49.42 -13.24 22.40
CA ILE A 469 -48.20 -14.05 22.45
C ILE A 469 -48.58 -15.53 22.46
N SER A 470 -48.95 -16.03 21.28
CA SER A 470 -49.06 -17.47 20.99
C SER A 470 -47.69 -18.02 20.58
N SER A 471 -47.53 -19.31 20.82
CA SER A 471 -46.29 -20.10 20.90
C SER A 471 -45.27 -19.90 19.77
N LYS A 472 -44.07 -19.42 20.15
CA LYS A 472 -42.74 -19.85 19.64
C LYS A 472 -41.56 -19.07 20.27
N ILE A 473 -41.77 -18.35 21.37
CA ILE A 473 -40.75 -17.58 22.11
C ILE A 473 -40.72 -18.06 23.58
N LYS A 474 -40.35 -19.32 23.80
CA LYS A 474 -40.04 -19.82 25.17
C LYS A 474 -38.63 -20.39 25.29
N VAL A 475 -38.06 -20.93 24.22
CA VAL A 475 -36.69 -21.47 24.23
C VAL A 475 -35.64 -20.34 24.12
N PHE A 476 -35.91 -19.31 23.32
CA PHE A 476 -34.94 -18.24 23.07
C PHE A 476 -34.77 -17.29 24.27
N VAL A 477 -35.86 -16.94 24.96
CA VAL A 477 -35.81 -16.05 26.14
C VAL A 477 -35.18 -16.75 27.34
N TYR A 478 -35.44 -18.05 27.52
CA TYR A 478 -34.84 -18.82 28.61
C TYR A 478 -33.33 -19.01 28.41
N MET A 479 -32.88 -19.32 27.19
CA MET A 479 -31.45 -19.46 26.87
C MET A 479 -30.70 -18.14 26.97
N THR A 480 -31.32 -17.02 26.59
CA THR A 480 -30.71 -15.69 26.72
C THR A 480 -30.59 -15.27 28.19
N TYR A 481 -31.57 -15.61 29.02
CA TYR A 481 -31.55 -15.32 30.46
C TYR A 481 -30.47 -16.14 31.19
N VAL A 482 -30.33 -17.43 30.88
CA VAL A 482 -29.27 -18.29 31.43
C VAL A 482 -27.88 -17.82 30.99
N TYR A 483 -27.72 -17.41 29.74
CA TYR A 483 -26.44 -16.91 29.23
C TYR A 483 -26.01 -15.59 29.88
N VAL A 484 -26.95 -14.67 30.10
CA VAL A 484 -26.70 -13.41 30.81
C VAL A 484 -26.39 -13.66 32.29
N LEU A 485 -27.08 -14.61 32.94
CA LEU A 485 -26.82 -14.98 34.33
C LEU A 485 -25.43 -15.64 34.50
N CYS A 486 -25.01 -16.49 33.56
CA CYS A 486 -23.67 -17.10 33.56
C CYS A 486 -22.56 -16.06 33.37
N ILE A 487 -22.77 -15.05 32.50
CA ILE A 487 -21.82 -13.94 32.34
C ILE A 487 -21.76 -13.08 33.60
N PHE A 488 -22.90 -12.83 34.24
CA PHE A 488 -22.95 -12.04 35.48
C PHE A 488 -22.28 -12.77 36.65
N ILE A 489 -22.47 -14.09 36.76
CA ILE A 489 -21.79 -14.93 37.76
C ILE A 489 -20.29 -15.01 37.48
N MET A 490 -19.86 -15.12 36.21
CA MET A 490 -18.42 -15.04 35.87
C MET A 490 -17.81 -13.67 36.19
N TYR A 491 -18.55 -12.58 35.99
CA TYR A 491 -18.08 -11.24 36.33
C TYR A 491 -17.91 -11.05 37.85
N ILE A 492 -18.84 -11.59 38.64
CA ILE A 492 -18.77 -11.57 40.12
C ILE A 492 -17.64 -12.50 40.63
N TYR A 493 -17.36 -13.61 39.95
CA TYR A 493 -16.28 -14.54 40.31
C TYR A 493 -14.88 -14.03 39.94
N ILE A 494 -14.78 -13.19 38.91
CA ILE A 494 -13.53 -12.54 38.50
C ILE A 494 -13.19 -11.35 39.42
N ASP A 495 -14.19 -10.62 39.92
CA ASP A 495 -13.97 -9.49 40.84
C ASP A 495 -13.61 -9.93 42.28
N THR A 496 -14.03 -11.14 42.69
CA THR A 496 -13.72 -11.67 44.03
C THR A 496 -12.32 -12.30 44.15
N HIS A 497 -11.64 -12.60 43.04
CA HIS A 497 -10.25 -13.09 43.04
C HIS A 497 -9.19 -12.02 42.80
N ALA A 498 -9.57 -10.77 42.48
CA ALA A 498 -8.63 -9.65 42.33
C ALA A 498 -8.27 -8.95 43.67
N CYS A 499 -8.99 -9.24 44.76
CA CYS A 499 -8.79 -8.60 46.07
C CYS A 499 -7.77 -9.26 47.02
N ILE A 500 -7.06 -10.32 46.60
CA ILE A 500 -6.10 -11.05 47.47
C ILE A 500 -4.62 -10.72 47.15
N TYR A 501 -4.31 -9.98 46.08
CA TYR A 501 -2.92 -9.79 45.63
C TYR A 501 -2.35 -8.35 45.69
N LEU A 502 -2.97 -7.44 46.45
CA LEU A 502 -2.45 -6.08 46.71
C LEU A 502 -2.29 -5.76 48.20
N ARG A 503 -1.81 -6.74 48.99
CA ARG A 503 -1.34 -6.53 50.37
C ARG A 503 0.09 -7.09 50.54
N LYS A 504 1.07 -6.37 49.98
CA LYS A 504 2.48 -6.28 50.41
C LYS A 504 3.24 -5.49 49.33
N ILE A 505 4.06 -4.52 49.75
CA ILE A 505 4.72 -3.46 48.95
C ILE A 505 3.74 -2.29 48.75
N SER A 506 3.72 -1.19 49.52
CA SER A 506 4.82 -0.39 50.06
C SER A 506 4.40 0.32 51.36
N TYR A 507 4.85 -0.18 52.50
CA TYR A 507 5.09 0.65 53.69
C TYR A 507 6.49 1.24 53.49
N VAL A 508 6.61 2.57 53.35
CA VAL A 508 7.80 3.42 53.69
C VAL A 508 7.73 4.82 53.06
N TYR A 509 6.88 5.12 52.08
CA TYR A 509 6.95 6.43 51.38
C TYR A 509 5.82 7.45 51.59
N ILE A 510 4.86 7.20 52.50
CA ILE A 510 3.81 8.19 52.83
C ILE A 510 3.82 8.47 54.34
N LEU A 511 4.96 8.92 54.84
CA LEU A 511 5.09 9.58 56.13
C LEU A 511 5.81 10.95 56.03
N ASN A 512 6.00 11.46 54.81
CA ASN A 512 6.70 12.73 54.57
C ASN A 512 5.95 13.74 53.67
N ILE A 513 4.65 13.56 53.42
CA ILE A 513 3.84 14.53 52.66
C ILE A 513 2.57 14.91 53.45
N CYS A 514 2.72 15.19 54.75
CA CYS A 514 1.70 15.87 55.56
C CYS A 514 2.29 17.04 56.37
N LYS A 515 3.35 17.67 55.87
CA LYS A 515 3.82 18.98 56.34
C LYS A 515 4.15 19.83 55.13
N TYR A 516 3.44 20.95 55.01
CA TYR A 516 3.58 22.09 54.10
C TYR A 516 2.39 22.36 53.16
N LYS A 517 1.88 23.59 53.33
CA LYS A 517 0.89 24.38 52.56
C LYS A 517 -0.59 24.13 52.88
N LEU A 518 -1.13 24.91 53.84
CA LEU A 518 -1.64 26.31 53.75
C LEU A 518 -3.10 26.29 53.26
N ASN A 519 -4.06 26.52 54.15
CA ASN A 519 -4.58 27.85 54.54
C ASN A 519 -4.92 28.72 53.33
N TYR A 520 -6.19 29.14 53.30
CA TYR A 520 -6.89 30.06 52.39
C TYR A 520 -7.82 29.40 51.36
N MET A 521 -9.08 29.21 51.78
CA MET A 521 -10.19 29.97 51.20
C MET A 521 -11.43 29.81 52.08
N ASN A 522 -11.73 30.87 52.85
CA ASN A 522 -13.06 31.15 53.35
C ASN A 522 -13.84 31.81 52.21
N ILE A 523 -15.00 31.26 51.84
CA ILE A 523 -16.31 31.93 51.87
C ILE A 523 -17.35 31.02 51.20
N ASN A 524 -18.50 30.96 51.86
CA ASN A 524 -19.70 30.17 51.62
C ASN A 524 -20.35 30.34 50.23
N ILE A 525 -21.20 29.35 49.95
CA ILE A 525 -22.30 29.26 48.96
C ILE A 525 -21.97 28.39 47.73
N CYS A 526 -22.64 27.23 47.63
CA CYS A 526 -23.11 26.54 46.40
C CYS A 526 -24.19 25.54 46.84
N MET A 527 -25.43 25.54 46.33
CA MET A 527 -25.91 25.20 44.97
C MET A 527 -25.56 23.79 44.52
#